data_AF-A0A7V4JKK1-F1
#
_entry.id   AF-A0A7V4JKK1-F1
#
_cell.length_a   1.000
_cell.length_b   1.000
_cell.length_c   1.000
_cell.angle_alpha   90.00
_cell.angle_beta   90.00
_cell.angle_gamma   90.00
#
_symmetry.space_group_name_H-M   'P 1'
#
loop_
_entity.id
_entity.type
_entity.pdbx_description
1 polymer ?
#
loop_
_entity_poly.entity_id
_entity_poly.type
_entity_poly.pdbx_seq_one_letter_code
_entity_poly.pdbx_strand_id
1 'polypeptide(L)'
;MRSRNELKEKFHASREWVRKLDKLAELNPGTMEKLHSLAQEYQQKLSCLGLRDWLFIRPQLNLVMLASEGLLWLLLLPFFLFGAINLFPLYALANFSTKNIKDKQFYGAVMFTVAWLAAPLYALLLFTLVCLFARPSVAAIYLAAVFISAFFTMKYFIAVKKWLGKIRYFYFHAVHQPVFTEAMELRNRILEIIKQTEKG
;
A
#
# COMPACT_ATOMS: atom_id res chain seq x y z
N MET A 1 -9.71 2.26 12.65
CA MET A 1 -10.35 0.95 12.44
C MET A 1 -11.58 1.18 11.57
N ARG A 2 -11.76 0.44 10.47
CA ARG A 2 -13.04 0.46 9.73
C ARG A 2 -14.09 -0.22 10.60
N SER A 3 -15.33 0.27 10.59
CA SER A 3 -16.40 -0.34 11.37
C SER A 3 -16.67 -1.77 10.90
N ARG A 4 -17.15 -2.65 11.79
CA ARG A 4 -17.52 -4.03 11.44
C ARG A 4 -18.56 -4.08 10.31
N ASN A 5 -19.42 -3.07 10.23
CA ASN A 5 -20.46 -2.95 9.20
C ASN A 5 -19.85 -2.60 7.84
N GLU A 6 -18.92 -1.64 7.78
CA GLU A 6 -18.19 -1.31 6.54
C GLU A 6 -17.43 -2.51 5.95
N LEU A 7 -16.86 -3.35 6.83
CA LEU A 7 -16.15 -4.55 6.41
C LEU A 7 -17.10 -5.58 5.78
N LYS A 8 -18.27 -5.79 6.40
CA LYS A 8 -19.31 -6.68 5.86
C LYS A 8 -19.83 -6.17 4.52
N GLU A 9 -20.18 -4.88 4.43
CA GLU A 9 -20.68 -4.28 3.19
C GLU A 9 -19.68 -4.44 2.03
N LYS A 10 -18.39 -4.19 2.28
CA LYS A 10 -17.35 -4.40 1.25
C LYS A 10 -17.21 -5.84 0.81
N PHE A 11 -17.33 -6.77 1.76
CA PHE A 11 -17.27 -8.20 1.45
C PHE A 11 -18.47 -8.62 0.60
N HIS A 12 -19.69 -8.21 0.97
CA HIS A 12 -20.90 -8.47 0.21
C HIS A 12 -20.82 -7.89 -1.20
N ALA A 13 -20.44 -6.62 -1.32
CA ALA A 13 -20.24 -5.96 -2.62
C ALA A 13 -19.21 -6.72 -3.48
N SER A 14 -18.08 -7.14 -2.90
CA SER A 14 -17.06 -7.89 -3.65
C SER A 14 -17.59 -9.23 -4.17
N ARG A 15 -18.39 -9.93 -3.35
CA ARG A 15 -19.00 -11.21 -3.73
C ARG A 15 -20.04 -11.04 -4.85
N GLU A 16 -20.81 -9.96 -4.80
CA GLU A 16 -21.75 -9.61 -5.87
C GLU A 16 -21.04 -9.30 -7.18
N TRP A 17 -19.93 -8.57 -7.12
CA TRP A 17 -19.08 -8.30 -8.29
C TRP A 17 -18.56 -9.58 -8.93
N VAL A 18 -18.04 -10.51 -8.13
CA VAL A 18 -17.55 -11.81 -8.64
C VAL A 18 -18.69 -12.56 -9.32
N ARG A 19 -19.86 -12.68 -8.69
CA ARG A 19 -21.02 -13.34 -9.29
C ARG A 19 -21.48 -12.69 -10.60
N LYS A 20 -21.45 -11.36 -10.69
CA LYS A 20 -21.79 -10.63 -11.92
C LYS A 20 -20.80 -10.96 -13.05
N LEU A 21 -19.51 -11.02 -12.74
CA LEU A 21 -18.48 -11.38 -13.71
C LEU A 21 -18.59 -12.84 -14.15
N ASP A 22 -18.89 -13.76 -13.23
CA ASP A 22 -19.11 -15.18 -13.54
C ASP A 22 -20.31 -15.34 -14.50
N LYS A 23 -21.43 -14.66 -14.22
CA LYS A 23 -22.60 -14.66 -15.13
C LYS A 23 -22.29 -14.07 -16.49
N LEU A 24 -21.48 -13.00 -16.55
CA LEU A 24 -21.06 -12.39 -17.81
C LEU A 24 -20.20 -13.37 -18.62
N ALA A 25 -19.32 -14.12 -17.95
CA ALA A 25 -18.51 -15.16 -18.58
C ALA A 25 -19.36 -16.29 -19.17
N GLU A 26 -20.44 -16.69 -18.49
CA GLU A 26 -21.38 -17.70 -18.98
C GLU A 26 -22.27 -17.19 -20.13
N LEU A 27 -22.80 -15.97 -20.03
CA LEU A 27 -23.78 -15.44 -20.98
C LEU A 27 -23.13 -14.84 -22.25
N ASN A 28 -21.96 -14.22 -22.12
CA ASN A 28 -21.29 -13.51 -23.21
C ASN A 28 -19.75 -13.66 -23.10
N PRO A 29 -19.19 -14.83 -23.46
CA PRO A 29 -17.76 -15.10 -23.32
C PRO A 29 -16.88 -14.10 -24.09
N GLY A 30 -17.30 -13.63 -25.27
CA GLY A 30 -16.56 -12.63 -26.05
C GLY A 30 -16.44 -11.27 -25.36
N THR A 31 -17.48 -10.83 -24.63
CA THR A 31 -17.43 -9.59 -23.83
C THR A 31 -16.52 -9.78 -22.62
N MET A 32 -16.50 -10.97 -22.01
CA MET A 32 -15.61 -11.28 -20.90
C MET A 32 -14.13 -11.29 -21.32
N GLU A 33 -13.81 -11.89 -22.46
CA GLU A 33 -12.45 -11.91 -23.01
C GLU A 33 -11.95 -10.50 -23.38
N LYS A 34 -12.84 -9.68 -23.96
CA LYS A 34 -12.57 -8.25 -24.20
C LYS A 34 -12.36 -7.47 -22.91
N LEU A 35 -13.17 -7.72 -21.87
CA LEU A 35 -13.00 -7.07 -20.56
C LEU A 35 -11.68 -7.48 -19.91
N HIS A 36 -11.32 -8.76 -19.99
CA HIS A 36 -10.08 -9.30 -19.45
C HIS A 36 -8.85 -8.65 -20.10
N SER A 37 -8.80 -8.61 -21.43
CA SER A 37 -7.69 -7.99 -22.18
C SER A 37 -7.55 -6.49 -21.86
N LEU A 38 -8.65 -5.73 -21.84
CA LEU A 38 -8.65 -4.31 -21.46
C LEU A 38 -8.15 -4.11 -20.02
N ALA A 39 -8.59 -4.96 -19.08
CA ALA A 39 -8.18 -4.88 -17.68
C ALA A 39 -6.68 -5.21 -17.50
N GLN A 40 -6.17 -6.20 -18.23
CA GLN A 40 -4.75 -6.55 -18.24
C GLN A 40 -3.91 -5.40 -18.81
N GLU A 41 -4.32 -4.83 -19.94
CA GLU A 41 -3.62 -3.69 -20.56
C GLU A 41 -3.61 -2.47 -19.62
N TYR A 42 -4.76 -2.18 -19.00
CA TYR A 42 -4.86 -1.11 -17.99
C TYR A 42 -3.91 -1.35 -16.82
N GLN A 43 -3.89 -2.57 -16.27
CA GLN A 43 -3.00 -2.91 -15.16
C GLN A 43 -1.53 -2.79 -15.56
N GLN A 44 -1.17 -3.16 -16.79
CA GLN A 44 0.19 -3.04 -17.31
C GLN A 44 0.60 -1.56 -17.44
N LYS A 45 -0.25 -0.71 -18.02
CA LYS A 45 0.01 0.74 -18.11
C LYS A 45 0.15 1.39 -16.73
N LEU A 46 -0.72 1.04 -15.77
CA LEU A 46 -0.60 1.52 -14.39
C LEU A 46 0.72 1.09 -13.75
N SER A 47 1.14 -0.15 -13.99
CA SER A 47 2.43 -0.70 -13.56
C SER A 47 3.60 0.10 -14.13
N CYS A 48 3.60 0.37 -15.44
CA CYS A 48 4.62 1.18 -16.13
C CYS A 48 4.72 2.60 -15.56
N LEU A 49 3.57 3.22 -15.28
CA LEU A 49 3.50 4.54 -14.65
C LEU A 49 3.78 4.47 -13.13
N GLY A 50 3.84 3.28 -12.54
CA GLY A 50 3.90 3.08 -11.10
C GLY A 50 2.77 3.80 -10.34
N LEU A 51 1.58 3.86 -10.94
CA LEU A 51 0.36 4.45 -10.37
C LEU A 51 -0.56 3.33 -9.85
N ARG A 52 -1.45 3.69 -8.93
CA ARG A 52 -2.48 2.79 -8.40
C ARG A 52 -3.85 3.30 -8.84
N ASP A 53 -4.78 2.39 -9.09
CA ASP A 53 -6.14 2.71 -9.58
C ASP A 53 -6.89 3.74 -8.70
N TRP A 54 -6.72 3.71 -7.37
CA TRP A 54 -7.38 4.65 -6.46
C TRP A 54 -7.05 6.13 -6.74
N LEU A 55 -5.94 6.43 -7.42
CA LEU A 55 -5.57 7.79 -7.83
C LEU A 55 -6.52 8.36 -8.90
N PHE A 56 -7.13 7.50 -9.73
CA PHE A 56 -8.06 7.89 -10.79
C PHE A 56 -9.50 8.04 -10.29
N ILE A 57 -9.84 7.44 -9.15
CA ILE A 57 -11.19 7.52 -8.55
C ILE A 57 -11.39 8.87 -7.83
N ARG A 58 -10.35 9.35 -7.15
CA ARG A 58 -10.38 10.60 -6.38
C ARG A 58 -9.14 11.44 -6.71
N PRO A 59 -9.10 12.09 -7.89
CA PRO A 59 -7.98 12.95 -8.24
C PRO A 59 -7.95 14.15 -7.27
N GLN A 60 -7.06 14.11 -6.28
CA GLN A 60 -6.78 15.26 -5.43
C GLN A 60 -5.69 16.10 -6.10
N LEU A 61 -6.11 16.95 -7.03
CA LEU A 61 -5.22 17.80 -7.84
C LEU A 61 -4.88 19.14 -7.16
N ASN A 62 -5.17 19.31 -5.87
CA ASN A 62 -4.86 20.55 -5.18
C ASN A 62 -3.36 20.63 -4.82
N LEU A 63 -2.61 21.42 -5.59
CA LEU A 63 -1.19 21.68 -5.40
C LEU A 63 -0.84 22.22 -4.01
N VAL A 64 -1.65 23.14 -3.47
CA VAL A 64 -1.42 23.75 -2.16
C VAL A 64 -1.54 22.69 -1.06
N MET A 65 -2.57 21.85 -1.16
CA MET A 65 -2.77 20.72 -0.24
C MET A 65 -1.64 19.68 -0.37
N LEU A 66 -1.16 19.43 -1.58
CA LEU A 66 -0.05 18.50 -1.82
C LEU A 66 1.26 19.02 -1.23
N ALA A 67 1.55 20.32 -1.40
CA ALA A 67 2.73 20.97 -0.84
C ALA A 67 2.69 21.02 0.70
N SER A 68 1.53 21.33 1.29
CA SER A 68 1.38 21.34 2.76
C SER A 68 1.50 19.95 3.38
N GLU A 69 0.95 18.92 2.73
CA GLU A 69 1.20 17.51 3.09
C GLU A 69 2.72 17.21 3.06
N GLY A 70 3.43 17.67 2.03
CA GLY A 70 4.88 17.49 1.91
C GLY A 70 5.68 18.11 3.04
N LEU A 71 5.35 19.35 3.42
CA LEU A 71 6.01 20.05 4.53
C LEU A 71 5.77 19.32 5.86
N LEU A 72 4.54 18.83 6.08
CA LEU A 72 4.22 18.02 7.25
C LEU A 72 5.05 16.73 7.29
N TRP A 73 5.20 16.05 6.16
CA TRP A 73 6.04 14.84 6.10
C TRP A 73 7.52 15.15 6.36
N LEU A 74 8.03 16.28 5.89
CA LEU A 74 9.41 16.70 6.16
C LEU A 74 9.63 16.98 7.65
N LEU A 75 8.70 17.65 8.31
CA LEU A 75 8.76 17.93 9.75
C LEU A 75 8.76 16.64 10.58
N LEU A 76 7.97 15.64 10.15
CA LEU A 76 7.86 14.34 10.81
C LEU A 76 8.98 13.34 10.44
N LEU A 77 9.85 13.70 9.50
CA LEU A 77 10.93 12.84 9.00
C LEU A 77 11.90 12.39 10.11
N PRO A 78 12.35 13.25 11.06
CA PRO A 78 13.29 12.81 12.10
C PRO A 78 12.70 11.70 12.98
N PHE A 79 11.41 11.78 13.31
CA PHE A 79 10.73 10.76 14.11
C PHE A 79 10.54 9.46 13.33
N PHE A 80 10.28 9.55 12.02
CA PHE A 80 10.30 8.39 11.14
C PHE A 80 11.68 7.75 11.07
N LEU A 81 12.75 8.53 10.91
CA LEU A 81 14.12 8.03 10.81
C LEU A 81 14.56 7.32 12.09
N PHE A 82 14.22 7.88 13.26
CA PHE A 82 14.49 7.23 14.55
C PHE A 82 13.92 5.81 14.62
N GLY A 83 12.63 5.63 14.27
CA GLY A 83 12.01 4.32 14.28
C GLY A 83 12.50 3.42 13.14
N ALA A 84 12.67 3.98 11.93
CA ALA A 84 13.16 3.25 10.78
C ALA A 84 14.55 2.65 11.03
N ILE A 85 15.51 3.43 11.53
CA ILE A 85 16.87 2.97 11.82
C ILE A 85 16.84 1.87 12.88
N ASN A 86 16.09 2.07 13.97
CA ASN A 86 16.04 1.12 15.07
C ASN A 86 15.32 -0.19 14.72
N LEU A 87 14.34 -0.16 13.82
CA LEU A 87 13.57 -1.35 13.45
C LEU A 87 14.02 -1.96 12.12
N PHE A 88 14.93 -1.29 11.40
CA PHE A 88 15.46 -1.77 10.12
C PHE A 88 16.08 -3.16 10.22
N PRO A 89 16.91 -3.50 11.23
CA PRO A 89 17.49 -4.85 11.33
C PRO A 89 16.41 -5.93 11.46
N LEU A 90 15.39 -5.70 12.29
CA LEU A 90 14.28 -6.63 12.48
C LEU A 90 13.45 -6.79 11.20
N TYR A 91 13.17 -5.67 10.51
CA TYR A 91 12.47 -5.69 9.22
C TYR A 91 13.29 -6.40 8.13
N ALA A 92 14.59 -6.12 8.04
CA ALA A 92 15.49 -6.72 7.07
C ALA A 92 15.60 -8.23 7.27
N LEU A 93 15.66 -8.69 8.52
CA LEU A 93 15.63 -10.11 8.86
C LEU A 93 14.34 -10.79 8.38
N ALA A 94 13.18 -10.21 8.73
CA ALA A 94 11.88 -10.73 8.30
C ALA A 94 11.74 -10.77 6.77
N ASN A 95 12.23 -9.75 6.07
CA ASN A 95 12.21 -9.68 4.61
C ASN A 95 13.22 -10.63 3.97
N PHE A 96 14.35 -10.91 4.61
CA PHE A 96 15.31 -11.89 4.12
C PHE A 96 14.72 -13.30 4.17
N SER A 97 13.94 -13.63 5.20
CA SER A 97 13.28 -14.92 5.33
C SER A 97 12.26 -15.22 4.23
N THR A 98 11.72 -14.21 3.53
CA THR A 98 10.78 -14.43 2.42
C THR A 98 11.46 -14.72 1.09
N LYS A 99 12.78 -14.55 0.96
CA LYS A 99 13.51 -14.81 -0.30
C LYS A 99 13.34 -16.24 -0.82
N ASN A 100 13.18 -17.21 0.08
CA ASN A 100 13.01 -18.62 -0.26
C ASN A 100 11.55 -19.03 -0.48
N ILE A 101 10.60 -18.12 -0.31
CA ILE A 101 9.18 -18.41 -0.45
C ILE A 101 8.76 -18.08 -1.88
N LYS A 102 8.23 -19.09 -2.59
CA LYS A 102 7.73 -18.93 -3.96
C LYS A 102 6.39 -18.19 -4.00
N ASP A 103 5.51 -18.48 -3.06
CA ASP A 103 4.17 -17.89 -3.03
C ASP A 103 4.13 -16.56 -2.27
N LYS A 104 3.82 -15.49 -3.00
CA LYS A 104 3.70 -14.12 -2.50
C LYS A 104 2.57 -13.98 -1.47
N GLN A 105 1.55 -14.83 -1.49
CA GLN A 105 0.44 -14.77 -0.52
C GLN A 105 0.93 -15.04 0.91
N PHE A 106 1.99 -15.83 1.07
CA PHE A 106 2.55 -16.17 2.38
C PHE A 106 3.59 -15.18 2.91
N TYR A 107 4.02 -14.20 2.11
CA TYR A 107 5.10 -13.27 2.52
C TYR A 107 4.73 -12.52 3.79
N GLY A 108 3.49 -12.00 3.86
CA GLY A 108 3.03 -11.27 5.04
C GLY A 108 3.00 -12.14 6.30
N ALA A 109 2.50 -13.38 6.17
CA ALA A 109 2.44 -14.32 7.29
C ALA A 109 3.84 -14.69 7.79
N VAL A 110 4.77 -14.99 6.89
CA VAL A 110 6.13 -15.37 7.28
C VAL A 110 6.90 -14.20 7.87
N MET A 111 6.83 -13.01 7.25
CA MET A 111 7.46 -11.82 7.82
C MET A 111 6.94 -11.54 9.23
N PHE A 112 5.63 -11.67 9.44
CA PHE A 112 5.02 -11.49 10.76
C PHE A 112 5.55 -12.52 11.77
N THR A 113 5.55 -13.81 11.43
CA THR A 113 6.03 -14.87 12.32
C THR A 113 7.50 -14.68 12.68
N VAL A 114 8.36 -14.38 11.69
CA VAL A 114 9.79 -14.15 11.92
C VAL A 114 10.02 -12.91 12.77
N ALA A 115 9.35 -11.79 12.46
CA ALA A 115 9.48 -10.58 13.24
C ALA A 115 8.99 -10.78 14.68
N TRP A 116 7.90 -11.53 14.88
CA TRP A 116 7.36 -11.81 16.21
C TRP A 116 8.30 -12.68 17.05
N LEU A 117 8.92 -13.71 16.46
CA LEU A 117 9.91 -14.55 17.13
C LEU A 117 11.23 -13.81 17.41
N ALA A 118 11.67 -12.97 16.47
CA ALA A 118 12.92 -12.22 16.60
C ALA A 118 12.80 -10.96 17.48
N ALA A 119 11.60 -10.38 17.61
CA ALA A 119 11.36 -9.18 18.41
C ALA A 119 11.85 -9.26 19.87
N PRO A 120 11.55 -10.30 20.67
CA PRO A 120 12.04 -10.37 22.05
C PRO A 120 13.57 -10.47 22.13
N LEU A 121 14.20 -11.25 21.27
CA LEU A 121 15.66 -11.37 21.20
C LEU A 121 16.30 -10.04 20.80
N TYR A 122 15.72 -9.35 19.82
CA TYR A 122 16.16 -8.04 19.38
C TYR A 122 15.99 -6.96 20.47
N ALA A 123 14.89 -7.02 21.21
CA ALA A 123 14.64 -6.11 22.34
C ALA A 123 15.66 -6.31 23.46
N LEU A 124 16.01 -7.55 23.79
CA LEU A 124 17.08 -7.86 24.75
C LEU A 124 18.43 -7.34 24.27
N LEU A 125 18.77 -7.53 22.99
CA LEU A 125 20.01 -7.01 22.41
C LEU A 125 20.08 -5.49 22.49
N LEU A 126 19.01 -4.77 22.11
CA LEU A 126 18.97 -3.31 22.21
C LEU A 126 19.08 -2.85 23.67
N PHE A 127 18.39 -3.52 24.58
CA PHE A 127 18.42 -3.17 25.99
C PHE A 127 19.82 -3.34 26.59
N THR A 128 20.50 -4.45 26.32
CA THR A 128 21.86 -4.69 26.82
C THR A 128 22.84 -3.70 26.21
N LEU A 129 22.74 -3.43 24.91
CA LEU A 129 23.60 -2.48 24.22
C LEU A 129 23.47 -1.06 24.77
N VAL A 130 22.25 -0.58 25.06
CA VAL A 130 22.06 0.73 25.70
C VAL A 130 22.54 0.73 27.15
N CYS A 131 22.36 -0.37 27.89
CA CYS A 131 22.89 -0.50 29.24
C CYS A 131 24.43 -0.40 29.32
N LEU A 132 25.16 -0.68 28.23
CA LEU A 132 26.62 -0.48 28.20
C LEU A 132 27.02 1.00 28.29
N PHE A 133 26.15 1.91 27.85
CA PHE A 133 26.43 3.34 27.79
C PHE A 133 25.56 4.17 28.76
N ALA A 134 24.48 3.60 29.29
CA ALA A 134 23.50 4.31 30.10
C ALA A 134 22.90 3.43 31.21
N ARG A 135 22.15 4.05 32.12
CA ARG A 135 21.45 3.33 33.20
C ARG A 135 20.33 2.45 32.66
N PRO A 136 19.98 1.34 33.33
CA PRO A 136 18.88 0.45 32.91
C PRO A 136 17.53 1.16 32.75
N SER A 137 17.26 2.21 33.53
CA SER A 137 16.04 3.03 33.39
C SER A 137 15.99 3.77 32.05
N VAL A 138 17.13 4.29 31.58
CA VAL A 138 17.26 4.96 30.28
C VAL A 138 17.08 3.94 29.16
N ALA A 139 17.66 2.75 29.30
CA ALA A 139 17.49 1.66 28.33
C ALA A 139 16.02 1.22 28.20
N ALA A 140 15.29 1.15 29.32
CA ALA A 140 13.86 0.84 29.31
C ALA A 140 13.03 1.93 28.60
N ILE A 141 13.28 3.21 28.89
CA ILE A 141 12.62 4.34 28.22
C ILE A 141 12.93 4.34 26.72
N TYR A 142 14.19 4.10 26.36
CA TYR A 142 14.62 3.99 24.96
C TYR A 142 13.88 2.88 24.22
N LEU A 143 13.81 1.68 24.81
CA LEU A 143 13.13 0.54 24.21
C LEU A 143 11.63 0.83 24.03
N ALA A 144 10.99 1.45 25.02
CA ALA A 144 9.60 1.88 24.91
C ALA A 144 9.41 2.89 23.76
N ALA A 145 10.31 3.87 23.63
CA ALA A 145 10.28 4.84 22.53
C ALA A 145 10.44 4.16 21.16
N VAL A 146 11.34 3.17 21.04
CA VAL A 146 11.52 2.39 19.80
C VAL A 146 10.23 1.66 19.43
N PHE A 147 9.59 0.93 20.36
CA PHE A 147 8.35 0.21 20.06
C PHE A 147 7.18 1.15 19.72
N ILE A 148 7.05 2.28 20.41
CA ILE A 148 6.04 3.29 20.09
C ILE A 148 6.30 3.86 18.69
N SER A 149 7.56 4.13 18.35
CA SER A 149 7.96 4.64 17.04
C SER A 149 7.66 3.66 15.90
N ALA A 150 7.51 2.35 16.17
CA ALA A 150 7.19 1.35 15.15
C ALA A 150 5.85 1.63 14.45
N PHE A 151 4.82 1.91 15.25
CA PHE A 151 3.48 2.22 14.74
C PHE A 151 3.48 3.51 13.91
N PHE A 152 4.22 4.51 14.38
CA PHE A 152 4.37 5.77 13.66
C PHE A 152 5.09 5.57 12.34
N THR A 153 6.23 4.88 12.36
CA THR A 153 7.10 4.63 11.20
C THR A 153 6.32 3.94 10.08
N MET A 154 5.51 2.93 10.43
CA MET A 154 4.67 2.22 9.44
C MET A 154 3.61 3.15 8.82
N LYS A 155 2.91 3.94 9.64
CA LYS A 155 1.88 4.87 9.15
C LYS A 155 2.49 5.96 8.27
N TYR A 156 3.59 6.55 8.70
CA TYR A 156 4.34 7.55 7.97
C TYR A 156 4.78 7.00 6.61
N PHE A 157 5.39 5.81 6.57
CA PHE A 157 5.85 5.17 5.34
C PHE A 157 4.71 4.96 4.34
N ILE A 158 3.55 4.48 4.79
CA ILE A 158 2.38 4.29 3.93
C ILE A 158 1.85 5.64 3.43
N ALA A 159 1.81 6.65 4.30
CA ALA A 159 1.32 7.98 3.95
C ALA A 159 2.23 8.68 2.92
N VAL A 160 3.54 8.67 3.13
CA VAL A 160 4.52 9.21 2.17
C VAL A 160 4.45 8.49 0.84
N LYS A 161 4.30 7.16 0.81
CA LYS A 161 4.09 6.42 -0.44
C LYS A 161 2.82 6.86 -1.19
N LYS A 162 1.73 7.12 -0.48
CA LYS A 162 0.50 7.66 -1.10
C LYS A 162 0.71 9.07 -1.63
N TRP A 163 1.40 9.92 -0.86
CA TRP A 163 1.73 11.29 -1.24
C TRP A 163 2.62 11.34 -2.49
N LEU A 164 3.68 10.54 -2.55
CA LEU A 164 4.52 10.37 -3.75
C LEU A 164 3.70 9.86 -4.96
N GLY A 165 2.75 8.97 -4.72
CA GLY A 165 1.79 8.53 -5.75
C GLY A 165 0.93 9.67 -6.30
N LYS A 166 0.44 10.57 -5.41
CA LYS A 166 -0.29 11.77 -5.83
C LYS A 166 0.60 12.73 -6.65
N ILE A 167 1.85 12.95 -6.23
CA ILE A 167 2.81 13.76 -6.99
C ILE A 167 3.02 13.17 -8.39
N ARG A 168 3.26 11.87 -8.47
CA ARG A 168 3.48 11.20 -9.76
C ARG A 168 2.25 11.28 -10.67
N TYR A 169 1.06 11.12 -10.11
CA TYR A 169 -0.20 11.31 -10.82
C TYR A 169 -0.30 12.74 -11.36
N PHE A 170 -0.07 13.74 -10.51
CA PHE A 170 -0.10 15.15 -10.89
C PHE A 170 0.89 15.45 -12.01
N TYR A 171 2.12 14.94 -11.92
CA TYR A 171 3.15 15.11 -12.94
C TYR A 171 2.72 14.54 -14.30
N PHE A 172 2.26 13.28 -14.35
CA PHE A 172 1.85 12.68 -15.62
C PHE A 172 0.59 13.31 -16.21
N HIS A 173 -0.31 13.79 -15.35
CA HIS A 173 -1.47 14.56 -15.77
C HIS A 173 -1.08 15.91 -16.39
N ALA A 174 -0.18 16.65 -15.75
CA ALA A 174 0.27 17.97 -16.21
C ALA A 174 1.11 17.91 -17.49
N VAL A 175 1.90 16.85 -17.67
CA VAL A 175 2.77 16.66 -18.85
C VAL A 175 2.00 16.00 -20.02
N HIS A 176 0.69 15.72 -19.87
CA HIS A 176 -0.13 15.06 -20.88
C HIS A 176 0.50 13.77 -21.44
N GLN A 177 1.08 12.97 -20.55
CA GLN A 177 1.84 11.80 -20.95
C GLN A 177 0.91 10.80 -21.69
N PRO A 178 1.29 10.29 -22.88
CA PRO A 178 0.37 9.54 -23.75
C PRO A 178 -0.14 8.24 -23.11
N VAL A 179 0.75 7.48 -22.44
CA VAL A 179 0.40 6.25 -21.72
C VAL A 179 -0.58 6.52 -20.57
N PHE A 180 -0.52 7.69 -19.93
CA PHE A 180 -1.48 8.11 -18.90
C PHE A 180 -2.86 8.38 -19.50
N THR A 181 -2.93 9.08 -20.62
CA THR A 181 -4.19 9.33 -21.33
C THR A 181 -4.82 8.02 -21.81
N GLU A 182 -4.04 7.14 -22.42
CA GLU A 182 -4.48 5.80 -22.82
C GLU A 182 -4.99 4.98 -21.62
N ALA A 183 -4.31 5.05 -20.47
CA ALA A 183 -4.78 4.38 -19.26
C ALA A 183 -6.13 4.94 -18.77
N MET A 184 -6.38 6.24 -18.89
CA MET A 184 -7.69 6.84 -18.59
C MET A 184 -8.77 6.36 -19.57
N GLU A 185 -8.46 6.29 -20.87
CA GLU A 185 -9.39 5.81 -21.89
C GLU A 185 -9.77 4.34 -21.66
N LEU A 186 -8.78 3.48 -21.39
CA LEU A 186 -9.01 2.07 -21.07
C LEU A 186 -9.92 1.93 -19.84
N ARG A 187 -9.67 2.71 -18.79
CA ARG A 187 -10.53 2.73 -17.61
C ARG A 187 -11.97 3.11 -17.95
N ASN A 188 -12.16 4.15 -18.76
CA ASN A 188 -13.50 4.58 -19.17
C ASN A 188 -14.21 3.50 -19.98
N ARG A 189 -13.52 2.84 -20.93
CA ARG A 189 -14.07 1.71 -21.70
C ARG A 189 -14.47 0.54 -20.81
N ILE A 190 -13.65 0.19 -19.82
CA ILE A 190 -13.98 -0.86 -18.84
C ILE A 190 -15.25 -0.50 -18.07
N LEU A 191 -15.36 0.75 -17.59
CA LEU A 191 -16.53 1.22 -16.85
C LEU A 191 -17.79 1.27 -17.72
N GLU A 192 -17.67 1.58 -19.00
CA GLU A 192 -18.79 1.56 -19.96
C GLU A 192 -19.31 0.15 -20.18
N ILE A 193 -18.41 -0.82 -20.43
CA ILE A 193 -18.79 -2.23 -20.61
C ILE A 193 -19.51 -2.74 -19.36
N ILE A 194 -18.99 -2.44 -18.18
CA ILE A 194 -19.60 -2.83 -16.90
C ILE A 194 -20.98 -2.20 -16.70
N LYS A 195 -21.17 -0.93 -17.08
CA LYS A 195 -22.48 -0.27 -16.98
C LYS A 195 -23.50 -0.84 -17.97
N GLN A 196 -23.06 -1.28 -19.14
CA GLN A 196 -23.94 -1.89 -20.14
C GLN A 196 -24.46 -3.24 -19.68
N THR A 197 -23.62 -4.05 -19.02
CA THR A 197 -24.03 -5.33 -18.43
C THR A 197 -24.86 -5.21 -17.15
N GLU A 198 -25.01 -4.02 -16.57
CA GLU A 198 -25.99 -3.76 -15.51
C GLU A 198 -27.38 -3.40 -16.02
N LYS A 199 -27.52 -3.04 -17.31
CA LYS A 199 -28.79 -2.59 -17.91
C LYS A 199 -29.53 -3.67 -18.70
N GLY A 200 -28.88 -4.80 -19.01
CA GLY A 200 -29.47 -5.97 -19.68
C GLY A 200 -29.67 -7.11 -18.70
#